data_AF-A0A6P6XRK1-F1
#
_entry.id   AF-A0A6P6XRK1-F1
#
_cell.length_a   1.000
_cell.length_b   1.000
_cell.length_c   1.000
_cell.angle_alpha   90.00
_cell.angle_beta   90.00
_cell.angle_gamma   90.00
#
_symmetry.space_group_name_H-M   'P 1'
#
loop_
_entity.id
_entity.type
_entity.pdbx_description
1 polymer ?
#
loop_
_entity_poly.entity_id
_entity_poly.type
_entity_poly.pdbx_seq_one_letter_code
_entity_poly.pdbx_strand_id
1 'polypeptide(L)'
;MKVTNTKIIAFSSIILSITLLFSNIMHYIYDNDSANDLFCISEACDKYSEKVLKLMNNSVDPCDNFYQYACGTMIRDQNDSQIHFFTKDLQNGVYDQVRYILENGWDKRKKKKNRKIVKSKS
;
A
#
# COMPACT_ATOMS: atom_id res chain seq x y z
N MET A 1 4.25 -61.76 -11.78
CA MET A 1 3.73 -61.30 -10.47
C MET A 1 4.68 -60.36 -9.71
N LYS A 2 6.02 -60.50 -9.78
CA LYS A 2 6.96 -59.54 -9.13
C LYS A 2 7.01 -58.16 -9.80
N VAL A 3 7.01 -58.11 -11.14
CA VAL A 3 7.14 -56.87 -11.94
C VAL A 3 5.95 -55.92 -11.77
N THR A 4 4.74 -56.45 -11.59
CA THR A 4 3.52 -55.66 -11.34
C THR A 4 3.57 -54.99 -9.97
N ASN A 5 4.05 -55.70 -8.94
CA ASN A 5 4.14 -55.19 -7.58
C ASN A 5 5.21 -54.09 -7.45
N THR A 6 6.35 -54.22 -8.13
CA THR A 6 7.40 -53.18 -8.15
C THR A 6 6.91 -51.88 -8.79
N LYS A 7 6.13 -51.96 -9.88
CA LYS A 7 5.53 -50.77 -10.51
C LYS A 7 4.53 -50.10 -9.57
N ILE A 8 3.67 -50.88 -8.90
CA ILE A 8 2.69 -50.37 -7.94
C ILE A 8 3.39 -49.62 -6.79
N ILE A 9 4.47 -50.17 -6.22
CA ILE A 9 5.23 -49.54 -5.15
C ILE A 9 5.88 -48.22 -5.61
N ALA A 10 6.41 -48.18 -6.85
CA ALA A 10 6.99 -46.96 -7.40
C ALA A 10 5.93 -45.86 -7.59
N PHE A 11 4.75 -46.19 -8.11
CA PHE A 11 3.66 -45.23 -8.25
C PHE A 11 3.15 -44.74 -6.90
N SER A 12 3.00 -45.61 -5.90
CA SER A 12 2.57 -45.19 -4.56
C SER A 12 3.57 -44.25 -3.91
N SER A 13 4.88 -44.46 -4.12
CA SER A 13 5.93 -43.59 -3.59
C SER A 13 5.90 -42.19 -4.23
N ILE A 14 5.63 -42.12 -5.54
CA ILE A 14 5.53 -40.85 -6.27
C ILE A 14 4.28 -40.08 -5.86
N ILE A 15 3.15 -40.77 -5.68
CA ILE A 15 1.92 -40.13 -5.20
C ILE A 15 2.13 -39.56 -3.80
N LEU A 16 2.76 -40.31 -2.90
CA LEU A 16 3.04 -39.86 -1.54
C LEU A 16 3.94 -38.60 -1.53
N SER A 17 5.03 -38.62 -2.29
CA SER A 17 5.92 -37.46 -2.37
C SER A 17 5.23 -36.23 -2.94
N ILE A 18 4.42 -36.41 -3.99
CA ILE A 18 3.60 -35.35 -4.58
C ILE A 18 2.61 -34.78 -3.55
N THR A 19 1.91 -35.63 -2.78
CA THR A 19 0.96 -35.15 -1.76
C THR A 19 1.64 -34.35 -0.64
N LEU A 20 2.84 -34.76 -0.22
CA LEU A 20 3.62 -34.02 0.78
C LEU A 20 4.09 -32.67 0.24
N LEU A 21 4.51 -32.59 -1.02
CA LEU A 21 4.89 -31.33 -1.64
C LEU A 21 3.67 -30.40 -1.75
N PHE A 22 2.52 -30.91 -2.19
CA PHE A 22 1.28 -30.14 -2.27
C PHE A 22 0.81 -29.63 -0.90
N SER A 23 0.91 -30.43 0.17
CA SER A 23 0.51 -29.98 1.51
C SER A 23 1.38 -28.84 2.04
N ASN A 24 2.70 -28.88 1.79
CA ASN A 24 3.61 -27.79 2.17
C ASN A 24 3.32 -26.51 1.37
N ILE A 25 3.03 -26.64 0.08
CA ILE A 25 2.65 -25.51 -0.78
C ILE A 25 1.31 -24.91 -0.31
N MET A 26 0.32 -25.74 0.02
CA MET A 26 -0.97 -25.27 0.51
C MET A 26 -0.86 -24.56 1.86
N HIS A 27 -0.05 -25.06 2.80
CA HIS A 27 0.18 -24.37 4.07
C HIS A 27 0.81 -22.99 3.86
N TYR A 28 1.78 -22.87 2.94
CA TYR A 28 2.41 -21.59 2.59
C TYR A 28 1.42 -20.59 1.94
N ILE A 29 0.48 -21.08 1.12
CA ILE A 29 -0.55 -20.25 0.49
C ILE A 29 -1.62 -19.84 1.51
N TYR A 30 -2.03 -20.75 2.39
CA TYR A 30 -3.09 -20.51 3.38
C TYR A 30 -2.66 -19.51 4.46
N ASP A 31 -1.39 -19.52 4.86
CA ASP A 31 -0.82 -18.50 5.76
C ASP A 31 -0.88 -17.09 5.14
N ASN A 32 -0.64 -16.99 3.83
CA ASN A 32 -0.78 -15.72 3.12
C ASN A 32 -2.24 -15.25 3.06
N ASP A 33 -3.21 -16.14 2.88
CA ASP A 33 -4.63 -15.79 2.79
C ASP A 33 -5.21 -15.36 4.16
N SER A 34 -4.84 -16.05 5.24
CA SER A 34 -5.24 -15.68 6.61
C SER A 34 -4.57 -14.39 7.11
N ALA A 35 -3.34 -14.09 6.66
CA ALA A 35 -2.68 -12.83 6.98
C ALA A 35 -3.33 -11.63 6.27
N ASN A 36 -3.88 -11.85 5.07
CA ASN A 36 -4.57 -10.82 4.29
C ASN A 36 -5.92 -10.40 4.89
N ASP A 37 -6.56 -11.27 5.67
CA ASP A 37 -7.83 -10.95 6.35
C ASP A 37 -7.59 -10.24 7.70
N LEU A 38 -6.40 -10.42 8.30
CA LEU A 38 -6.01 -9.77 9.57
C LEU A 38 -5.38 -8.39 9.37
N PHE A 39 -4.66 -8.17 8.27
CA PHE A 39 -3.97 -6.92 7.98
C PHE A 39 -4.40 -6.32 6.64
N CYS A 40 -4.62 -5.01 6.62
CA CYS A 40 -4.88 -4.32 5.36
C CYS A 40 -3.60 -4.22 4.52
N ILE A 41 -3.57 -4.94 3.40
CA ILE A 41 -2.46 -4.94 2.42
C ILE A 41 -2.73 -4.10 1.17
N SER A 42 -3.73 -3.21 1.21
CA SER A 42 -3.98 -2.29 0.09
C SER A 42 -2.83 -1.29 -0.06
N GLU A 43 -2.58 -0.81 -1.28
CA GLU A 43 -1.57 0.24 -1.54
C GLU A 43 -1.79 1.49 -0.68
N ALA A 44 -3.06 1.81 -0.39
CA ALA A 44 -3.39 2.90 0.53
C ALA A 44 -2.87 2.60 1.94
N CYS A 45 -3.21 1.43 2.48
CA CYS A 45 -2.78 1.02 3.81
C CYS A 45 -1.26 0.95 3.96
N ASP A 46 -0.57 0.43 2.94
CA ASP A 46 0.89 0.38 2.89
C ASP A 46 1.51 1.79 2.94
N LYS A 47 1.07 2.71 2.07
CA LYS A 47 1.55 4.10 2.09
C LYS A 47 1.23 4.83 3.39
N TYR A 48 0.09 4.53 4.02
CA TYR A 48 -0.28 5.15 5.29
C TYR A 48 0.54 4.60 6.45
N SER A 49 0.76 3.28 6.52
CA SER A 49 1.56 2.64 7.57
C SER A 49 3.00 3.15 7.54
N GLU A 50 3.60 3.28 6.35
CA GLU A 50 4.94 3.88 6.18
C GLU A 50 5.01 5.30 6.74
N LYS A 51 4.00 6.14 6.47
CA LYS A 51 3.98 7.52 6.96
C LYS A 51 3.88 7.59 8.48
N VAL A 52 3.07 6.73 9.10
CA VAL A 52 2.94 6.65 10.55
C VAL A 52 4.27 6.21 11.18
N LEU A 53 4.88 5.15 10.64
CA LEU A 53 6.14 4.61 11.16
C LEU A 53 7.30 5.62 11.10
N LYS A 54 7.33 6.50 10.09
CA LYS A 54 8.34 7.57 9.97
C LYS A 54 8.31 8.60 11.11
N LEU A 55 7.20 8.70 11.84
CA LEU A 55 7.04 9.64 12.95
C LEU A 55 7.42 9.06 14.28
N MET A 56 7.26 7.74 14.39
CA MET A 56 7.44 7.04 15.63
C MET A 56 8.92 7.00 16.01
N ASN A 57 9.19 7.25 17.29
CA ASN A 57 10.49 7.10 17.91
C ASN A 57 10.43 5.90 18.86
N ASN A 58 10.75 4.72 18.33
CA ASN A 58 10.71 3.46 19.06
C ASN A 58 11.74 3.34 20.20
N SER A 59 12.59 4.35 20.42
CA SER A 59 13.51 4.41 21.55
C SER A 59 12.88 4.97 22.83
N VAL A 60 11.61 5.41 22.79
CA VAL A 60 10.87 5.94 23.93
C VAL A 60 9.71 5.01 24.25
N ASP A 61 9.50 4.70 25.54
CA ASP A 61 8.35 3.89 25.94
C ASP A 61 7.05 4.71 25.75
N PRO A 62 6.03 4.19 25.04
CA PRO A 62 4.74 4.87 24.89
C PRO A 62 4.03 5.11 26.23
N CYS A 63 4.27 4.30 27.26
CA CYS A 63 3.68 4.47 28.59
C CYS A 63 4.29 5.64 29.35
N ASP A 64 5.56 5.94 29.09
CA ASP A 64 6.29 7.03 29.74
C ASP A 64 6.04 8.37 29.04
N ASN A 65 6.14 8.40 27.70
CA ASN A 65 5.91 9.60 26.92
C ASN A 65 5.39 9.27 25.51
N PHE A 66 4.07 9.08 25.43
CA PHE A 66 3.40 8.78 24.17
C PHE A 66 3.61 9.84 23.08
N TYR A 67 3.72 11.12 23.45
CA TYR A 67 3.95 12.19 22.47
C TYR A 67 5.32 12.04 21.79
N GLN A 68 6.38 11.80 22.57
CA GLN A 68 7.71 11.57 22.03
C GLN A 68 7.80 10.22 21.32
N TYR A 69 7.08 9.19 21.77
CA TYR A 69 6.99 7.93 21.04
C TYR A 69 6.31 8.09 19.67
N ALA A 70 5.19 8.81 19.57
CA ALA A 70 4.42 8.93 18.33
C ALA A 70 5.00 9.97 17.35
N CYS A 71 5.59 11.06 17.86
CA CYS A 71 6.01 12.22 17.06
C CYS A 71 7.51 12.54 17.17
N GLY A 72 8.25 11.84 18.04
CA GLY A 72 9.60 12.24 18.43
C GLY A 72 10.62 12.21 17.31
N THR A 73 10.40 11.42 16.25
CA THR A 73 11.28 11.41 15.08
C THR A 73 11.14 12.71 14.27
N MET A 74 9.90 13.22 14.09
CA MET A 74 9.64 14.52 13.45
C MET A 74 10.25 15.70 14.21
N ILE A 75 10.30 15.59 15.55
CA ILE A 75 10.82 16.63 16.43
C ILE A 75 12.35 16.59 16.48
N ARG A 76 13.02 15.47 16.17
CA ARG A 76 14.49 15.40 16.24
C ARG A 76 15.19 16.13 15.09
N ASP A 77 14.51 16.26 13.96
CA ASP A 77 15.09 16.85 12.75
C ASP A 77 14.83 18.38 12.66
N GLN A 78 14.88 19.10 13.79
CA GLN A 78 14.62 20.55 13.87
C GLN A 78 15.74 21.39 13.24
N ASN A 79 15.65 21.59 11.93
CA ASN A 79 15.88 22.92 11.38
C ASN A 79 14.51 23.58 11.22
N ASP A 80 13.91 24.07 12.32
CA ASP A 80 12.77 25.03 12.44
C ASP A 80 11.50 24.83 11.55
N SER A 81 11.43 23.77 10.74
CA SER A 81 10.49 23.65 9.62
C SER A 81 9.64 22.38 9.67
N GLN A 82 9.82 21.53 10.69
CA GLN A 82 9.24 20.18 10.69
C GLN A 82 7.90 20.03 11.42
N ILE A 83 7.55 20.92 12.37
CA ILE A 83 6.14 21.05 12.81
C ILE A 83 5.25 21.47 11.63
N HIS A 84 5.87 22.07 10.60
CA HIS A 84 5.23 22.39 9.35
C HIS A 84 5.04 21.16 8.43
N PHE A 85 5.67 20.01 8.65
CA PHE A 85 5.63 18.89 7.70
C PHE A 85 4.19 18.40 7.42
N PHE A 86 3.43 18.04 8.45
CA PHE A 86 2.05 17.57 8.25
C PHE A 86 1.08 18.65 7.80
N THR A 87 1.25 19.86 8.35
CA THR A 87 0.30 20.96 8.10
C THR A 87 0.58 21.63 6.75
N LYS A 88 1.85 21.80 6.37
CA LYS A 88 2.26 22.39 5.09
C LYS A 88 2.05 21.44 3.93
N ASP A 89 2.39 20.16 4.05
CA ASP A 89 2.25 19.25 2.92
C ASP A 89 0.79 19.05 2.56
N LEU A 90 -0.08 18.96 3.58
CA LEU A 90 -1.53 18.96 3.38
C LEU A 90 -2.01 20.27 2.74
N GLN A 91 -1.58 21.41 3.29
CA GLN A 91 -1.95 22.73 2.80
C GLN A 91 -1.49 22.93 1.34
N ASN A 92 -0.23 22.66 1.04
CA ASN A 92 0.36 22.70 -0.29
C ASN A 92 -0.39 21.79 -1.26
N GLY A 93 -0.73 20.56 -0.85
CA GLY A 93 -1.51 19.65 -1.69
C GLY A 93 -2.88 20.22 -2.07
N VAL A 94 -3.57 20.86 -1.12
CA VAL A 94 -4.83 21.56 -1.39
C VAL A 94 -4.61 22.75 -2.32
N TYR A 95 -3.60 23.58 -2.07
CA TYR A 95 -3.29 24.73 -2.91
C TYR A 95 -2.91 24.33 -4.33
N ASP A 96 -2.10 23.29 -4.50
CA ASP A 96 -1.69 22.75 -5.79
C ASP A 96 -2.88 22.21 -6.56
N GLN A 97 -3.80 21.52 -5.89
CA GLN A 97 -5.04 21.05 -6.51
C GLN A 97 -5.92 22.22 -6.95
N VAL A 98 -6.10 23.24 -6.11
CA VAL A 98 -6.85 24.46 -6.45
C VAL A 98 -6.18 25.17 -7.63
N ARG A 99 -4.86 25.36 -7.58
CA ARG A 99 -4.07 25.99 -8.64
C ARG A 99 -4.21 25.24 -9.96
N TYR A 100 -4.10 23.91 -9.95
CA TYR A 100 -4.29 23.08 -11.13
C TYR A 100 -5.66 23.28 -11.76
N ILE A 101 -6.72 23.34 -10.94
CA ILE A 101 -8.09 23.59 -11.40
C ILE A 101 -8.23 24.99 -11.98
N LEU A 102 -7.60 26.00 -11.38
CA LEU A 102 -7.64 27.39 -11.86
C LEU A 102 -6.92 27.54 -13.22
N GLU A 103 -5.72 26.97 -13.34
CA GLU A 103 -4.90 27.04 -14.57
C GLU A 103 -5.52 26.22 -15.72
N ASN A 104 -5.99 24.98 -15.46
CA ASN A 104 -6.44 24.07 -16.53
C ASN A 104 -7.97 24.07 -16.74
N GLY A 105 -8.75 24.46 -15.73
CA GLY A 105 -10.21 24.42 -15.77
C GLY A 105 -10.84 25.51 -16.63
N TRP A 106 -10.19 26.66 -16.75
CA TRP A 106 -10.61 27.75 -17.64
C TRP A 106 -10.53 27.33 -19.11
N ASP A 107 -9.41 26.72 -19.52
CA ASP A 107 -9.17 26.30 -20.90
C ASP A 107 -10.09 25.17 -21.34
N LYS A 108 -10.38 24.21 -20.46
CA LYS A 108 -11.34 23.14 -20.76
C LYS A 108 -12.74 23.68 -21.02
N ARG A 109 -13.19 24.69 -20.26
CA ARG A 109 -14.49 25.36 -20.46
C ARG A 109 -14.52 26.17 -21.74
N LYS A 110 -13.47 26.96 -22.01
CA LYS A 110 -13.33 27.76 -23.24
C LYS A 110 -13.29 26.87 -24.49
N LYS A 111 -12.52 25.78 -24.47
CA LYS A 111 -12.43 24.79 -25.54
C LYS A 111 -13.77 24.07 -25.79
N LYS A 112 -14.51 23.71 -24.73
CA LYS A 112 -15.86 23.12 -24.86
C LYS A 112 -16.87 24.12 -25.46
N LYS A 113 -16.84 25.38 -25.04
CA LYS A 113 -17.68 26.45 -25.60
C LYS A 113 -17.35 26.69 -27.07
N ASN A 114 -16.07 26.81 -27.42
CA ASN A 114 -15.62 26.98 -28.80
C ASN A 114 -16.00 25.77 -29.67
N ARG A 115 -15.85 24.54 -29.18
CA ARG A 115 -16.31 23.33 -29.88
C ARG A 115 -17.82 23.32 -30.11
N LYS A 116 -18.63 23.78 -29.14
CA LYS A 116 -20.08 23.90 -29.30
C LYS A 116 -20.45 24.95 -30.36
N ILE A 117 -19.76 26.10 -30.37
CA ILE A 117 -19.97 27.18 -31.34
C ILE A 117 -19.58 26.75 -32.76
N VAL A 118 -18.48 26.01 -32.92
CA VAL A 118 -18.06 25.47 -34.23
C VAL A 118 -19.10 24.45 -34.73
N LYS A 119 -19.58 23.56 -33.86
CA LYS A 119 -20.64 22.60 -34.22
C LYS A 119 -22.00 23.22 -34.53
N SER A 120 -22.32 24.38 -33.95
CA SER A 120 -23.58 25.07 -34.26
C SER A 120 -23.51 25.93 -35.52
N LYS A 121 -22.32 26.07 -36.13
CA LYS A 121 -22.08 26.85 -37.35
C LYS A 121 -21.77 25.99 -38.58
N SER A 122 -21.66 24.67 -38.42
CA SER A 122 -21.55 23.68 -39.49
C SER A 122 -22.86 22.93 -39.64
#